data_AF-A0A483H5D3-F1
#
_entry.id   AF-A0A483H5D3-F1
#
_cell.length_a   1.000
_cell.length_b   1.000
_cell.length_c   1.000
_cell.angle_alpha   90.00
_cell.angle_beta   90.00
_cell.angle_gamma   90.00
#
_symmetry.space_group_name_H-M   'P 1'
#
loop_
_entity.id
_entity.type
_entity.pdbx_description
1 polymer ?
#
loop_
_entity_poly.entity_id
_entity_poly.type
_entity_poly.pdbx_seq_one_letter_code
_entity_poly.pdbx_strand_id
1 'polypeptide(L)'
;MDHEDYSDILEDIIDCCFYSNVKPRIKISHFRQLTEILIRKLLSIDKNKKIMLGNSDLKEKLAPHFAYDPKFESAYNKIKSLGNDYTHTERLNAVSTDEYNQCLEAILYVYSYLFIDFFHKEKFNDRKIIVAFFSILPLEIRVNTLTKLLENSPNDVFILNKLALARLKKFGLKNTVLWLYTNKETFDLSDKQLVTLHMEKSIEKNSAYSTEFILE
;
A
#
# COMPACT_ATOMS: atom_id res chain seq x y z
N MET A 1 -0.50 -1.27 23.62
CA MET A 1 -0.78 0.04 23.02
C MET A 1 -2.23 -0.01 22.63
N ASP A 2 -3.06 0.88 23.18
CA ASP A 2 -4.49 0.82 22.96
C ASP A 2 -4.79 1.05 21.47
N HIS A 3 -5.51 0.13 20.85
CA HIS A 3 -5.73 0.17 19.40
C HIS A 3 -6.78 1.22 19.02
N GLU A 4 -7.53 1.72 20.00
CA GLU A 4 -8.66 2.64 19.84
C GLU A 4 -8.27 4.13 19.84
N ASP A 5 -7.04 4.47 20.26
CA ASP A 5 -6.61 5.87 20.47
C ASP A 5 -6.76 6.81 19.26
N TYR A 6 -6.85 6.26 18.05
CA TYR A 6 -7.03 7.01 16.82
C TYR A 6 -8.28 6.60 16.04
N SER A 7 -9.18 5.80 16.62
CA SER A 7 -10.33 5.24 15.90
C SER A 7 -11.20 6.33 15.30
N ASP A 8 -11.64 7.29 16.12
CA ASP A 8 -12.52 8.38 15.70
C ASP A 8 -11.90 9.22 14.58
N ILE A 9 -10.64 9.66 14.76
CA ILE A 9 -9.95 10.47 13.75
C ILE A 9 -9.64 9.67 12.47
N LEU A 10 -9.40 8.37 12.58
CA LEU A 10 -9.21 7.51 11.41
C LEU A 10 -10.51 7.33 10.64
N GLU A 11 -11.63 7.11 11.33
CA GLU A 11 -12.96 7.02 10.71
C GLU A 11 -13.27 8.30 9.94
N ASP A 12 -13.13 9.47 10.59
CA ASP A 12 -13.32 10.78 9.95
C ASP A 12 -12.43 10.98 8.71
N ILE A 13 -11.15 10.63 8.81
CA ILE A 13 -10.21 10.75 7.69
C ILE A 13 -10.59 9.83 6.55
N ILE A 14 -10.91 8.57 6.84
CA ILE A 14 -11.23 7.57 5.83
C ILE A 14 -12.54 7.94 5.12
N ASP A 15 -13.56 8.34 5.87
CA ASP A 15 -14.84 8.82 5.35
C ASP A 15 -14.67 10.05 4.48
N CYS A 16 -13.86 11.03 4.93
CA CYS A 16 -13.57 12.22 4.15
C CYS A 16 -12.80 11.91 2.86
N CYS A 17 -11.77 11.07 2.93
CA CYS A 17 -10.88 10.82 1.80
C CYS A 17 -11.49 9.90 0.74
N PHE A 18 -12.18 8.84 1.15
CA PHE A 18 -12.55 7.73 0.26
C PHE A 18 -14.05 7.65 -0.03
N TYR A 19 -14.91 8.12 0.87
CA TYR A 19 -16.37 7.96 0.74
C TYR A 19 -17.10 9.28 0.49
N SER A 20 -16.51 10.41 0.88
CA SER A 20 -17.12 11.73 0.72
C SER A 20 -16.72 12.45 -0.56
N ASN A 21 -17.66 13.20 -1.12
CA ASN A 21 -17.44 14.07 -2.29
C ASN A 21 -16.90 15.46 -1.87
N VAL A 22 -15.76 15.47 -1.18
CA VAL A 22 -15.07 16.71 -0.78
C VAL A 22 -14.01 17.11 -1.80
N LYS A 23 -13.64 18.40 -1.81
CA LYS A 23 -12.63 18.94 -2.72
C LYS A 23 -11.25 18.27 -2.50
N PRO A 24 -10.45 18.04 -3.56
CA PRO A 24 -9.13 17.41 -3.44
C PRO A 24 -8.17 18.09 -2.45
N ARG A 25 -8.26 19.42 -2.29
CA ARG A 25 -7.50 20.20 -1.29
C ARG A 25 -7.73 19.67 0.13
N ILE A 26 -8.98 19.39 0.47
CA ILE A 26 -9.37 18.88 1.79
C ILE A 26 -8.80 17.47 1.95
N LYS A 27 -8.95 16.61 0.94
CA LYS A 27 -8.40 15.24 0.96
C LYS A 27 -6.88 15.22 1.16
N ILE A 28 -6.14 16.12 0.50
CA ILE A 28 -4.68 16.25 0.68
C ILE A 28 -4.32 16.63 2.13
N SER A 29 -5.09 17.51 2.76
CA SER A 29 -4.89 17.85 4.18
C SER A 29 -5.10 16.62 5.08
N HIS A 30 -6.14 15.83 4.83
CA HIS A 30 -6.38 14.59 5.58
C HIS A 30 -5.34 13.49 5.29
N PHE A 31 -4.81 13.38 4.07
CA PHE A 31 -3.69 12.48 3.77
C PHE A 31 -2.42 12.84 4.58
N ARG A 32 -2.19 14.13 4.83
CA ARG A 32 -1.12 14.57 5.72
C ARG A 32 -1.36 14.10 7.16
N GLN A 33 -2.57 14.27 7.69
CA GLN A 33 -2.92 13.82 9.04
C GLN A 33 -2.82 12.29 9.16
N LEU A 34 -3.28 11.54 8.15
CA LEU A 34 -3.13 10.10 8.09
C LEU A 34 -1.66 9.69 8.12
N THR A 35 -0.81 10.38 7.35
CA THR A 35 0.64 10.14 7.36
C THR A 35 1.24 10.34 8.74
N GLU A 36 0.82 11.37 9.47
CA GLU A 36 1.24 11.58 10.86
C GLU A 36 0.85 10.40 11.75
N ILE A 37 -0.39 9.90 11.65
CA ILE A 37 -0.86 8.73 12.41
C ILE A 37 -0.05 7.47 12.04
N LEU A 38 0.15 7.21 10.75
CA LEU A 38 0.91 6.05 10.27
C LEU A 38 2.36 6.10 10.78
N ILE A 39 3.02 7.26 10.73
CA ILE A 39 4.38 7.42 11.25
C ILE A 39 4.45 7.28 12.77
N ARG A 40 3.44 7.75 13.50
CA ARG A 40 3.35 7.50 14.95
C ARG A 40 3.30 6.01 15.25
N LYS A 41 2.53 5.23 14.49
CA LYS A 41 2.45 3.77 14.65
C LYS A 41 3.78 3.11 14.26
N LEU A 42 4.40 3.50 13.13
CA LEU A 42 5.69 2.98 12.68
C LEU A 42 6.78 3.15 13.74
N LEU A 43 6.90 4.36 14.30
CA LEU A 43 7.94 4.74 15.24
C LEU A 43 7.55 4.54 16.72
N SER A 44 6.36 4.00 16.99
CA SER A 44 5.80 3.85 18.34
C SER A 44 5.85 5.15 19.17
N ILE A 45 5.48 6.28 18.56
CA ILE A 45 5.49 7.59 19.21
C ILE A 45 4.23 7.76 20.07
N ASP A 46 4.43 8.21 21.31
CA ASP A 46 3.34 8.52 22.24
C ASP A 46 2.32 9.51 21.65
N LYS A 47 1.03 9.27 21.89
CA LYS A 47 -0.07 10.06 21.32
C LYS A 47 -0.05 11.52 21.77
N ASN A 48 0.42 11.81 22.98
CA ASN A 48 0.46 13.15 23.54
C ASN A 48 1.66 13.96 23.02
N LYS A 49 2.63 13.31 22.38
CA LYS A 49 3.75 14.02 21.75
C LYS A 49 3.29 14.66 20.46
N LYS A 50 3.56 15.95 20.30
CA LYS A 50 3.37 16.65 19.03
C LYS A 50 4.36 16.10 18.00
N ILE A 51 3.88 15.79 16.80
CA ILE A 51 4.74 15.51 15.64
C ILE A 51 4.38 16.49 14.53
N MET A 52 5.36 16.78 13.68
CA MET A 52 5.15 17.58 12.48
C MET A 52 5.99 16.98 11.37
N LEU A 53 5.35 16.65 10.24
CA LEU A 53 6.09 16.20 9.07
C LEU A 53 7.08 17.30 8.65
N GLY A 54 8.36 16.94 8.56
CA GLY A 54 9.46 17.84 8.21
C GLY A 54 10.37 18.26 9.38
N ASN A 55 9.97 18.03 10.63
CA ASN A 55 10.83 18.28 11.80
C ASN A 55 12.13 17.44 11.73
N SER A 56 13.27 18.04 12.11
CA SER A 56 14.59 17.39 12.13
C SER A 56 14.62 16.10 12.95
N ASP A 57 14.05 16.12 14.15
CA ASP A 57 14.07 15.00 15.08
C ASP A 57 13.26 13.81 14.53
N LEU A 58 12.18 14.11 13.82
CA LEU A 58 11.37 13.10 13.15
C LEU A 58 12.13 12.52 11.94
N LYS A 59 12.80 13.36 11.17
CA LYS A 59 13.63 12.90 10.04
C LYS A 59 14.76 11.99 10.48
N GLU A 60 15.43 12.32 11.59
CA GLU A 60 16.51 11.49 12.13
C GLU A 60 16.00 10.08 12.48
N LYS A 61 14.83 9.99 13.13
CA LYS A 61 14.19 8.69 13.43
C LYS A 61 13.75 7.93 12.19
N LEU A 62 13.38 8.63 11.11
CA LEU A 62 12.99 8.02 9.84
C LEU A 62 14.17 7.68 8.92
N ALA A 63 15.38 8.18 9.20
CA ALA A 63 16.53 7.98 8.33
C ALA A 63 16.85 6.50 8.06
N PRO A 64 16.77 5.56 9.04
CA PRO A 64 16.95 4.14 8.76
C PRO A 64 15.89 3.58 7.81
N HIS A 65 14.64 4.05 7.92
CA HIS A 65 13.53 3.63 7.07
C HIS A 65 13.68 4.16 5.64
N PHE A 66 14.14 5.40 5.48
CA PHE A 66 14.44 6.01 4.19
C PHE A 66 15.61 5.32 3.49
N ALA A 67 16.66 4.96 4.24
CA ALA A 67 17.79 4.21 3.70
C ALA A 67 17.39 2.80 3.23
N TYR A 68 16.48 2.15 3.96
CA TYR A 68 15.94 0.84 3.58
C TYR A 68 15.04 0.90 2.33
N ASP A 69 14.25 1.96 2.20
CA ASP A 69 13.31 2.14 1.10
C ASP A 69 13.23 3.61 0.64
N PRO A 70 14.02 4.00 -0.37
CA PRO A 70 13.97 5.36 -0.93
C PRO A 70 12.59 5.75 -1.51
N LYS A 71 11.74 4.76 -1.86
CA LYS A 71 10.38 5.03 -2.31
C LYS A 71 9.49 5.47 -1.15
N PHE A 72 9.74 4.98 0.07
CA PHE A 72 9.08 5.47 1.28
C PHE A 72 9.46 6.93 1.57
N GLU A 73 10.74 7.28 1.44
CA GLU A 73 11.17 8.68 1.58
C GLU A 73 10.51 9.59 0.53
N SER A 74 10.47 9.13 -0.72
CA SER A 74 9.87 9.87 -1.83
C SER A 74 8.38 10.12 -1.58
N ALA A 75 7.64 9.09 -1.14
CA ALA A 75 6.23 9.21 -0.79
C ALA A 75 6.01 10.16 0.40
N TYR A 76 6.80 10.02 1.46
CA TYR A 76 6.77 10.93 2.61
C TYR A 76 6.99 12.39 2.20
N ASN A 77 8.02 12.66 1.41
CA ASN A 77 8.34 14.02 0.98
C ASN A 77 7.28 14.59 0.03
N LYS A 78 6.66 13.76 -0.81
CA LYS A 78 5.55 14.16 -1.69
C LYS A 78 4.35 14.64 -0.88
N ILE A 79 3.91 13.86 0.11
CA ILE A 79 2.78 14.24 0.98
C ILE A 79 3.12 15.48 1.80
N LYS A 80 4.34 15.58 2.33
CA LYS A 80 4.79 16.76 3.06
C LYS A 80 4.71 18.02 2.19
N SER A 81 5.23 17.96 0.97
CA SER A 81 5.23 19.10 0.04
C SER A 81 3.81 19.51 -0.35
N LEU A 82 3.01 18.59 -0.88
CA LEU A 82 1.64 18.89 -1.32
C LEU A 82 0.74 19.28 -0.13
N GLY A 83 0.92 18.64 1.02
CA GLY A 83 0.23 18.99 2.25
C GLY A 83 0.54 20.42 2.69
N ASN A 84 1.80 20.85 2.65
CA ASN A 84 2.17 22.23 2.96
C ASN A 84 1.54 23.21 1.94
N ASP A 85 1.74 22.95 0.65
CA ASP A 85 1.26 23.82 -0.44
C ASP A 85 -0.24 24.10 -0.37
N TYR A 86 -1.03 23.08 -0.02
CA TYR A 86 -2.49 23.16 -0.06
C TYR A 86 -3.15 23.45 1.29
N THR A 87 -2.38 23.47 2.38
CA THR A 87 -2.85 23.92 3.71
C THR A 87 -2.63 25.42 3.91
N HIS A 88 -1.63 26.01 3.26
CA HIS A 88 -1.39 27.46 3.32
C HIS A 88 -2.21 28.23 2.27
N THR A 89 -2.65 29.43 2.64
CA THR A 89 -3.53 30.28 1.82
C THR A 89 -2.81 30.98 0.67
N GLU A 90 -1.48 30.90 0.63
CA GLU A 90 -0.64 31.52 -0.42
C GLU A 90 -0.85 30.86 -1.78
N ARG A 91 -1.20 29.57 -1.81
CA ARG A 91 -1.51 28.86 -3.05
C ARG A 91 -2.99 28.94 -3.37
N LEU A 92 -3.34 29.89 -4.25
CA LEU A 92 -4.72 30.18 -4.65
C LEU A 92 -5.29 29.19 -5.68
N ASN A 93 -4.42 28.52 -6.44
CA ASN A 93 -4.85 27.61 -7.50
C ASN A 93 -5.56 26.36 -6.96
N ALA A 94 -6.46 25.81 -7.76
CA ALA A 94 -7.05 24.51 -7.49
C ALA A 94 -5.99 23.40 -7.59
N VAL A 95 -6.20 22.32 -6.83
CA VAL A 95 -5.40 21.10 -6.94
C VAL A 95 -5.67 20.47 -8.31
N SER A 96 -4.61 20.19 -9.07
CA SER A 96 -4.76 19.45 -10.33
C SER A 96 -5.03 17.97 -10.08
N THR A 97 -5.65 17.29 -11.05
CA THR A 97 -5.90 15.84 -10.98
C THR A 97 -4.61 15.05 -10.81
N ASP A 98 -3.54 15.45 -11.48
CA ASP A 98 -2.22 14.81 -11.39
C ASP A 98 -1.62 14.94 -9.98
N GLU A 99 -1.62 16.13 -9.39
CA GLU A 99 -1.14 16.32 -8.01
C GLU A 99 -1.95 15.53 -6.99
N TYR A 100 -3.27 15.47 -7.17
CA TYR A 100 -4.13 14.65 -6.32
C TYR A 100 -3.76 13.17 -6.43
N ASN A 101 -3.63 12.64 -7.65
CA ASN A 101 -3.27 11.24 -7.87
C ASN A 101 -1.89 10.91 -7.31
N GLN A 102 -0.91 11.79 -7.49
CA GLN A 102 0.43 11.61 -6.90
C GLN A 102 0.37 11.59 -5.37
N CYS A 103 -0.46 12.42 -4.75
CA CYS A 103 -0.65 12.41 -3.30
C CYS A 103 -1.34 11.12 -2.83
N LEU A 104 -2.36 10.67 -3.56
CA LEU A 104 -3.09 9.43 -3.29
C LEU A 104 -2.15 8.21 -3.39
N GLU A 105 -1.34 8.12 -4.43
CA GLU A 105 -0.34 7.05 -4.58
C GLU A 105 0.69 7.07 -3.45
N ALA A 106 1.14 8.26 -3.05
CA ALA A 106 2.08 8.42 -1.96
C ALA A 106 1.50 7.96 -0.61
N ILE A 107 0.26 8.33 -0.26
CA ILE A 107 -0.34 7.91 1.01
C ILE A 107 -0.58 6.40 1.06
N LEU A 108 -1.00 5.81 -0.06
CA LEU A 108 -1.15 4.35 -0.17
C LEU A 108 0.20 3.64 0.00
N TYR A 109 1.29 4.22 -0.48
CA TYR A 109 2.63 3.67 -0.29
C TYR A 109 3.12 3.82 1.15
N VAL A 110 2.92 4.98 1.78
CA VAL A 110 3.22 5.18 3.22
C VAL A 110 2.46 4.15 4.07
N TYR A 111 1.19 3.89 3.75
CA TYR A 111 0.43 2.83 4.43
C TYR A 111 1.07 1.46 4.19
N SER A 112 1.37 1.12 2.93
CA SER A 112 2.05 -0.13 2.56
C SER A 112 3.34 -0.35 3.36
N TYR A 113 4.08 0.74 3.62
CA TYR A 113 5.34 0.67 4.34
C TYR A 113 5.21 0.15 5.77
N LEU A 114 4.07 0.33 6.45
CA LEU A 114 3.84 -0.32 7.75
C LEU A 114 3.93 -1.85 7.67
N PHE A 115 3.37 -2.42 6.61
CA PHE A 115 3.43 -3.87 6.38
C PHE A 115 4.80 -4.30 5.88
N ILE A 116 5.46 -3.47 5.05
CA ILE A 116 6.84 -3.73 4.63
C ILE A 116 7.77 -3.80 5.84
N ASP A 117 7.72 -2.81 6.73
CA ASP A 117 8.53 -2.78 7.96
C ASP A 117 8.20 -3.96 8.88
N PHE A 118 6.91 -4.27 9.06
CA PHE A 118 6.47 -5.42 9.85
C PHE A 118 7.02 -6.75 9.29
N PHE A 119 6.83 -7.00 7.99
CA PHE A 119 7.25 -8.26 7.36
C PHE A 119 8.75 -8.32 7.05
N HIS A 120 9.47 -7.20 7.14
CA HIS A 120 10.92 -7.21 7.16
C HIS A 120 11.47 -7.84 8.44
N LYS A 121 10.79 -7.59 9.58
CA LYS A 121 11.14 -8.14 10.89
C LYS A 121 10.60 -9.56 11.09
N GLU A 122 9.44 -9.85 10.50
CA GLU A 122 8.71 -11.11 10.65
C GLU A 122 8.49 -11.75 9.28
N LYS A 123 8.94 -12.99 9.06
CA LYS A 123 8.78 -13.64 7.75
C LYS A 123 7.29 -13.72 7.36
N PHE A 124 6.98 -13.26 6.15
CA PHE A 124 5.61 -13.20 5.64
C PHE A 124 4.87 -14.55 5.76
N ASN A 125 5.50 -15.66 5.37
CA ASN A 125 4.88 -16.99 5.41
C ASN A 125 4.68 -17.57 6.82
N ASP A 126 5.39 -17.06 7.83
CA ASP A 126 5.33 -17.58 9.20
C ASP A 126 4.12 -17.06 9.98
N ARG A 127 3.40 -16.06 9.45
CA ARG A 127 2.27 -15.39 10.11
C ARG A 127 0.95 -15.58 9.37
N LYS A 128 0.51 -16.83 9.21
CA LYS A 128 -0.68 -17.23 8.42
C LYS A 128 -1.93 -16.39 8.72
N ILE A 129 -2.24 -16.13 9.98
CA ILE A 129 -3.39 -15.31 10.39
C ILE A 129 -3.25 -13.86 9.87
N ILE A 130 -2.07 -13.26 10.05
CA ILE A 130 -1.79 -11.90 9.59
C ILE A 130 -1.83 -11.84 8.06
N VAL A 131 -1.32 -12.85 7.37
CA VAL A 131 -1.42 -12.96 5.89
C VAL A 131 -2.89 -13.04 5.42
N ALA A 132 -3.75 -13.71 6.18
CA ALA A 132 -5.18 -13.76 5.88
C ALA A 132 -5.81 -12.37 5.97
N PHE A 133 -5.58 -11.63 7.06
CA PHE A 133 -6.06 -10.25 7.20
C PHE A 133 -5.46 -9.30 6.16
N PHE A 134 -4.16 -9.44 5.90
CA PHE A 134 -3.48 -8.68 4.85
C PHE A 134 -4.13 -8.86 3.47
N SER A 135 -4.70 -10.04 3.20
CA SER A 135 -5.37 -10.33 1.92
C SER A 135 -6.69 -9.54 1.73
N ILE A 136 -7.26 -8.97 2.80
CA ILE A 136 -8.47 -8.15 2.79
C ILE A 136 -8.16 -6.69 2.40
N LEU A 137 -6.91 -6.25 2.60
CA LEU A 137 -6.51 -4.87 2.34
C LEU A 137 -6.75 -4.44 0.89
N PRO A 138 -6.89 -3.12 0.65
CA PRO A 138 -6.90 -2.56 -0.70
C PRO A 138 -5.78 -3.12 -1.59
N LEU A 139 -6.09 -3.36 -2.86
CA LEU A 139 -5.18 -4.00 -3.81
C LEU A 139 -3.88 -3.22 -3.99
N GLU A 140 -3.97 -1.89 -3.94
CA GLU A 140 -2.86 -0.92 -3.96
C GLU A 140 -1.82 -1.27 -2.89
N ILE A 141 -2.27 -1.42 -1.65
CA ILE A 141 -1.44 -1.68 -0.48
C ILE A 141 -0.81 -3.07 -0.60
N ARG A 142 -1.59 -4.06 -1.03
CA ARG A 142 -1.12 -5.43 -1.23
C ARG A 142 -0.02 -5.51 -2.26
N VAL A 143 -0.23 -4.92 -3.44
CA VAL A 143 0.76 -4.93 -4.53
C VAL A 143 2.03 -4.23 -4.10
N ASN A 144 1.96 -3.03 -3.52
CA ASN A 144 3.14 -2.30 -3.06
C ASN A 144 3.96 -3.09 -2.05
N THR A 145 3.30 -3.68 -1.04
CA THR A 145 3.95 -4.47 0.00
C THR A 145 4.60 -5.71 -0.58
N LEU A 146 3.84 -6.52 -1.33
CA LEU A 146 4.32 -7.80 -1.86
C LEU A 146 5.43 -7.62 -2.90
N THR A 147 5.39 -6.55 -3.70
CA THR A 147 6.50 -6.22 -4.62
C THR A 147 7.79 -6.00 -3.83
N LYS A 148 7.77 -5.16 -2.79
CA LYS A 148 8.96 -4.88 -1.98
C LYS A 148 9.48 -6.12 -1.25
N LEU A 149 8.57 -6.96 -0.74
CA LEU A 149 8.97 -8.22 -0.11
C LEU A 149 9.61 -9.19 -1.11
N LEU A 150 9.09 -9.26 -2.33
CA LEU A 150 9.68 -10.09 -3.38
C LEU A 150 11.05 -9.56 -3.84
N GLU A 151 11.23 -8.23 -3.95
CA GLU A 151 12.55 -7.62 -4.23
C GLU A 151 13.60 -8.04 -3.19
N ASN A 152 13.21 -8.17 -1.92
CA ASN A 152 14.10 -8.62 -0.84
C ASN A 152 14.27 -10.15 -0.79
N SER A 153 13.40 -10.91 -1.44
CA SER A 153 13.43 -12.37 -1.46
C SER A 153 12.95 -12.91 -2.82
N PRO A 154 13.75 -12.70 -3.90
CA PRO A 154 13.29 -12.91 -5.28
C PRO A 154 12.75 -14.32 -5.56
N ASN A 155 13.26 -15.32 -4.84
CA ASN A 155 12.94 -16.72 -5.06
C ASN A 155 11.77 -17.22 -4.17
N ASP A 156 11.13 -16.34 -3.40
CA ASP A 156 9.99 -16.71 -2.55
C ASP A 156 8.72 -16.89 -3.41
N VAL A 157 8.46 -18.15 -3.77
CA VAL A 157 7.29 -18.59 -4.55
C VAL A 157 5.97 -18.18 -3.89
N PHE A 158 5.90 -18.18 -2.56
CA PHE A 158 4.66 -17.87 -1.84
C PHE A 158 4.32 -16.38 -1.98
N ILE A 159 5.31 -15.51 -1.81
CA ILE A 159 5.17 -14.06 -2.03
C ILE A 159 4.84 -13.78 -3.50
N LEU A 160 5.54 -14.42 -4.43
CA LEU A 160 5.27 -14.29 -5.87
C LEU A 160 3.82 -14.63 -6.23
N ASN A 161 3.32 -15.78 -5.77
CA ASN A 161 1.95 -16.20 -6.06
C ASN A 161 0.93 -15.21 -5.50
N LYS A 162 1.12 -14.74 -4.26
CA LYS A 162 0.25 -13.71 -3.66
C LYS A 162 0.31 -12.39 -4.43
N LEU A 163 1.49 -11.97 -4.87
CA LEU A 163 1.68 -10.75 -5.66
C LEU A 163 0.96 -10.88 -7.00
N ALA A 164 1.16 -11.99 -7.69
CA ALA A 164 0.56 -12.23 -8.99
C ALA A 164 -0.98 -12.27 -8.91
N LEU A 165 -1.56 -12.86 -7.85
CA LEU A 165 -3.00 -12.80 -7.58
C LEU A 165 -3.49 -11.38 -7.30
N ALA A 166 -2.76 -10.59 -6.49
CA ALA A 166 -3.11 -9.20 -6.22
C ALA A 166 -3.03 -8.34 -7.50
N ARG A 167 -2.00 -8.53 -8.31
CA ARG A 167 -1.83 -7.88 -9.61
C ARG A 167 -2.92 -8.29 -10.59
N LEU A 168 -3.29 -9.56 -10.64
CA LEU A 168 -4.38 -10.07 -11.48
C LEU A 168 -5.69 -9.37 -11.14
N LYS A 169 -6.02 -9.28 -9.84
CA LYS A 169 -7.23 -8.60 -9.36
C LYS A 169 -7.23 -7.10 -9.66
N LYS A 170 -6.07 -6.46 -9.61
CA LYS A 170 -5.93 -5.00 -9.82
C LYS A 170 -5.85 -4.59 -11.29
N PHE A 171 -5.01 -5.27 -12.06
CA PHE A 171 -4.61 -4.86 -13.41
C PHE A 171 -5.14 -5.79 -14.51
N GLY A 172 -5.72 -6.93 -14.15
CA GLY A 172 -6.20 -7.94 -15.07
C GLY A 172 -5.10 -8.88 -15.59
N LEU A 173 -5.54 -9.91 -16.30
CA LEU A 173 -4.69 -11.03 -16.75
C LEU A 173 -3.57 -10.57 -17.68
N LYS A 174 -3.91 -9.82 -18.73
CA LYS A 174 -2.95 -9.37 -19.75
C LYS A 174 -1.78 -8.60 -19.13
N ASN A 175 -2.07 -7.63 -18.27
CA ASN A 175 -1.05 -6.81 -17.62
C ASN A 175 -0.23 -7.59 -16.59
N THR A 176 -0.84 -8.57 -15.93
CA THR A 176 -0.14 -9.42 -14.96
C THR A 176 0.82 -10.37 -15.65
N VAL A 177 0.38 -11.02 -16.73
CA VAL A 177 1.22 -11.89 -17.55
C VAL A 177 2.37 -11.11 -18.15
N LEU A 178 2.12 -9.93 -18.74
CA LEU A 178 3.18 -9.07 -19.26
C LEU A 178 4.21 -8.73 -18.18
N TRP A 179 3.75 -8.33 -16.98
CA TRP A 179 4.64 -8.02 -15.87
C TRP A 179 5.51 -9.22 -15.44
N LEU A 180 4.93 -10.42 -15.35
CA LEU A 180 5.67 -11.64 -15.01
C LEU A 180 6.77 -11.94 -16.04
N TYR A 181 6.48 -11.79 -17.33
CA TYR A 181 7.49 -11.96 -18.38
C TYR A 181 8.58 -10.90 -18.30
N THR A 182 8.23 -9.63 -18.12
CA THR A 182 9.20 -8.53 -18.04
C THR A 182 10.12 -8.64 -16.83
N ASN A 183 9.67 -9.27 -15.74
CA ASN A 183 10.46 -9.40 -14.50
C ASN A 183 10.97 -10.83 -14.27
N LYS A 184 10.94 -11.70 -15.30
CA LYS A 184 11.31 -13.11 -15.17
C LYS A 184 12.73 -13.27 -14.61
N GLU A 185 13.67 -12.52 -15.18
CA GLU A 185 15.09 -12.57 -14.78
C GLU A 185 15.32 -11.95 -13.39
N THR A 186 14.64 -10.84 -13.10
CA THR A 186 14.74 -10.13 -11.82
C THR A 186 14.30 -10.99 -10.63
N PHE A 187 13.34 -11.88 -10.85
CA PHE A 187 12.77 -12.72 -9.79
C PHE A 187 13.09 -14.22 -9.95
N ASP A 188 14.04 -14.59 -10.82
CA ASP A 188 14.42 -15.99 -11.09
C ASP A 188 13.21 -16.92 -11.30
N LEU A 189 12.23 -16.43 -12.08
CA LEU A 189 10.97 -17.14 -12.33
C LEU A 189 11.22 -18.34 -13.25
N SER A 190 10.96 -19.54 -12.74
CA SER A 190 10.88 -20.74 -13.58
C SER A 190 9.69 -20.66 -14.53
N ASP A 191 9.83 -21.26 -15.72
CA ASP A 191 8.74 -21.33 -16.70
C ASP A 191 7.47 -22.01 -16.14
N LYS A 192 7.61 -22.89 -15.14
CA LYS A 192 6.47 -23.53 -14.44
C LYS A 192 5.68 -22.56 -13.54
N GLN A 193 6.33 -21.59 -12.92
CA GLN A 193 5.64 -20.57 -12.10
C GLN A 193 4.81 -19.61 -12.96
N LEU A 194 5.29 -19.29 -14.17
CA LEU A 194 4.56 -18.49 -15.15
C LEU A 194 3.27 -19.19 -15.62
N VAL A 195 3.31 -20.51 -15.75
CA VAL A 195 2.17 -21.34 -16.21
C VAL A 195 1.10 -21.53 -15.12
N THR A 196 1.48 -21.53 -13.84
CA THR A 196 0.53 -21.76 -12.73
C THR A 196 -0.55 -20.68 -12.65
N LEU A 197 -0.21 -19.41 -12.91
CA LEU A 197 -1.19 -18.31 -13.03
C LEU A 197 -2.10 -18.40 -14.25
N HIS A 198 -1.64 -19.04 -15.33
CA HIS A 198 -2.49 -19.35 -16.47
C HIS A 198 -3.52 -20.45 -16.11
N MET A 199 -3.16 -21.40 -15.23
CA MET A 199 -4.01 -22.53 -14.87
C MET A 199 -5.01 -22.24 -13.74
N GLU A 200 -4.69 -21.40 -12.76
CA GLU A 200 -5.62 -21.07 -11.66
C GLU A 200 -6.92 -20.44 -12.17
N LYS A 201 -6.89 -19.79 -13.34
CA LYS A 201 -8.08 -19.26 -14.00
C LYS A 201 -8.93 -20.33 -14.71
N SER A 202 -8.36 -21.44 -15.16
CA SER A 202 -9.13 -22.58 -15.67
C SER A 202 -9.99 -23.21 -14.58
N ILE A 203 -9.53 -23.15 -13.32
CA ILE A 203 -10.23 -23.70 -12.16
C ILE A 203 -11.29 -22.73 -11.64
N GLU A 204 -10.98 -21.42 -11.49
CA GLU A 204 -11.98 -20.43 -11.04
C GLU A 204 -13.13 -20.24 -12.05
N LYS A 205 -12.85 -20.21 -13.37
CA LYS A 205 -13.92 -20.15 -14.38
C LYS A 205 -14.83 -21.38 -14.33
N ASN A 206 -14.29 -22.59 -14.19
CA ASN A 206 -15.10 -23.81 -14.14
C ASN A 206 -15.94 -23.92 -12.86
N SER A 207 -15.50 -23.32 -11.74
CA SER A 207 -16.28 -23.29 -10.50
C SER A 207 -17.48 -22.33 -10.54
N ALA A 208 -17.41 -21.25 -11.32
CA ALA A 208 -18.52 -20.31 -11.48
C ALA A 208 -19.64 -20.86 -12.38
N TYR A 209 -19.30 -21.68 -13.39
CA TYR A 209 -20.27 -22.32 -14.29
C TYR A 209 -20.94 -23.58 -13.69
N SER A 210 -20.42 -24.14 -12.59
CA SER A 210 -21.01 -25.33 -11.96
C SER A 210 -22.09 -25.01 -10.91
N THR A 211 -22.22 -23.75 -10.49
CA THR A 211 -23.29 -23.28 -9.59
C THR A 211 -24.58 -22.83 -10.30
N GLU A 212 -24.58 -22.68 -11.63
CA GLU A 212 -25.77 -22.28 -12.40
C GLU A 212 -26.60 -23.48 -12.94
N PHE A 213 -26.22 -24.73 -12.63
CA PHE A 213 -26.89 -25.95 -13.14
C PHE A 213 -27.55 -26.83 -12.06
N ILE A 214 -27.76 -26.33 -10.83
CA ILE A 214 -28.44 -27.09 -9.75
C ILE A 214 -29.64 -26.33 -9.18
N LEU A 215 -30.38 -25.62 -10.03
CA LEU A 215 -31.73 -25.15 -9.73
C LEU A 215 -32.63 -25.39 -10.94
N GLU A 216 -32.93 -26.67 -11.19
CA GLU A 216 -34.18 -27.12 -11.80
C GLU A 216 -35.02 -27.83 -10.74
#